data_AF-A0A1E1XT77-F1
#
_entry.id   AF-A0A1E1XT77-F1
#
_cell.length_a   1.000
_cell.length_b   1.000
_cell.length_c   1.000
_cell.angle_alpha   90.00
_cell.angle_beta   90.00
_cell.angle_gamma   90.00
#
_symmetry.space_group_name_H-M   'P 1'
#
loop_
_entity.id
_entity.type
_entity.pdbx_description
1 polymer ?
#
loop_
_entity_poly.entity_id
_entity_poly.type
_entity_poly.pdbx_seq_one_letter_code
_entity_poly.pdbx_strand_id
1 'polypeptide(L)'
;FRTQFGGGKTSGFALIYDTLDYAKKFEPKYRLCRNRACFSLIIWTLRQILEANGLGEKGRTGRKQRKERKNRMKKVRGTKKAKVGAASGKK
;
A
#
# COMPACT_ATOMS: atom_id res chain seq x y z
N PHE A 1 -17.87 -0.11 -9.77
CA PHE A 1 -18.98 0.41 -10.57
C PHE A 1 -20.28 0.19 -9.81
N ARG A 2 -21.30 1.03 -10.03
CA ARG A 2 -22.59 0.90 -9.36
C ARG A 2 -23.62 0.40 -10.38
N THR A 3 -24.20 -0.76 -10.12
CA THR A 3 -25.25 -1.34 -10.96
C THR A 3 -26.62 -0.77 -10.57
N GLN A 4 -27.53 -0.62 -11.54
CA GLN A 4 -28.93 -0.28 -11.25
C GLN A 4 -29.68 -1.51 -10.71
N PHE A 5 -30.68 -1.25 -9.86
CA PHE A 5 -31.56 -2.31 -9.36
C PHE A 5 -32.38 -2.88 -10.53
N GLY A 6 -32.52 -4.20 -10.61
CA GLY A 6 -33.06 -4.89 -11.77
C GLY A 6 -32.04 -5.21 -12.88
N GLY A 7 -30.79 -4.76 -12.74
CA GLY A 7 -29.71 -5.10 -13.67
C GLY A 7 -29.79 -4.40 -15.03
N GLY A 8 -28.99 -4.84 -15.99
CA GLY A 8 -28.98 -4.32 -17.37
C GLY A 8 -28.17 -3.04 -17.60
N LYS A 9 -28.07 -2.15 -16.60
CA LYS A 9 -27.24 -0.93 -16.70
C LYS A 9 -26.32 -0.77 -15.50
N THR A 10 -25.07 -0.41 -15.78
CA THR A 10 -24.02 -0.19 -14.78
C THR A 10 -23.36 1.15 -15.04
N SER A 11 -23.28 2.01 -14.02
CA SER A 11 -22.62 3.30 -14.10
C SER A 11 -21.20 3.26 -13.54
N GLY A 12 -20.31 3.98 -14.21
CA GLY A 12 -18.90 4.00 -13.90
C GLY A 12 -18.18 5.23 -14.42
N PHE A 13 -17.03 5.50 -13.81
CA PHE A 13 -16.11 6.55 -14.24
C PHE A 13 -14.79 5.90 -14.65
N ALA A 14 -14.22 6.41 -15.73
CA ALA A 14 -12.89 6.05 -16.20
C ALA A 14 -12.01 7.31 -16.24
N LEU A 15 -10.73 7.13 -15.95
CA LEU A 15 -9.71 8.16 -16.06
C LEU A 15 -8.70 7.69 -17.10
N ILE A 16 -8.50 8.47 -18.15
CA ILE A 16 -7.56 8.20 -19.23
C ILE A 16 -6.43 9.22 -19.08
N TYR A 17 -5.19 8.74 -19.08
CA TYR A 17 -4.00 9.57 -19.00
C TYR A 17 -3.10 9.26 -20.19
N ASP A 18 -2.44 10.29 -20.73
CA ASP A 18 -1.56 10.13 -21.90
C ASP A 18 -0.26 9.39 -21.56
N THR A 19 0.26 9.55 -20.33
CA THR A 19 1.49 8.89 -19.89
C THR A 19 1.32 8.16 -18.55
N LEU A 20 2.10 7.10 -18.38
CA LEU A 20 2.09 6.25 -17.19
C LEU A 20 2.59 6.97 -15.93
N ASP A 21 3.44 7.97 -16.09
CA ASP A 21 4.01 8.70 -14.96
C ASP A 21 3.00 9.66 -14.34
N TYR A 22 2.13 10.27 -15.15
CA TYR A 22 0.98 11.04 -14.65
C TYR A 22 0.01 10.13 -13.89
N ALA A 23 -0.29 8.95 -14.41
CA ALA A 23 -1.16 8.00 -13.73
C ALA A 23 -0.62 7.62 -12.33
N LYS A 24 0.69 7.36 -12.19
CA LYS A 24 1.30 7.00 -10.90
C LYS A 24 1.33 8.16 -9.88
N LYS A 25 1.40 9.40 -10.36
CA LYS A 25 1.49 10.60 -9.52
C LYS A 25 0.12 11.01 -8.97
N PHE A 26 -0.91 10.96 -9.80
CA PHE A 26 -2.25 11.46 -9.48
C PHE A 26 -3.20 10.39 -8.94
N GLU A 27 -3.02 9.12 -9.31
CA GLU A 27 -3.88 8.05 -8.77
C GLU A 27 -3.59 7.80 -7.27
N PRO A 28 -4.65 7.71 -6.44
CA PRO A 28 -4.52 7.24 -5.08
C PRO A 28 -3.87 5.85 -5.04
N LYS A 29 -2.87 5.67 -4.16
CA LYS A 29 -2.07 4.44 -4.07
C LYS A 29 -2.90 3.15 -4.02
N TYR A 30 -4.06 3.15 -3.38
CA TYR A 30 -4.91 1.96 -3.27
C TYR A 30 -5.48 1.47 -4.62
N ARG A 31 -5.67 2.37 -5.61
CA ARG A 31 -6.12 2.00 -6.96
C ARG A 31 -4.99 1.36 -7.76
N LEU A 32 -3.77 1.86 -7.63
CA LEU A 32 -2.58 1.27 -8.25
C LEU A 32 -2.36 -0.18 -7.79
N CYS A 33 -2.57 -0.44 -6.49
CA CYS A 33 -2.46 -1.78 -5.93
C CYS A 33 -3.54 -2.73 -6.48
N ARG A 34 -4.78 -2.24 -6.67
CA ARG A 34 -5.88 -3.01 -7.26
C ARG A 34 -5.65 -3.31 -8.74
N ASN A 35 -5.15 -2.34 -9.52
CA ASN A 35 -4.82 -2.53 -10.94
C ASN A 35 -3.65 -3.52 -11.12
N ARG A 36 -2.64 -3.47 -10.25
CA ARG A 36 -1.51 -4.43 -10.25
C ARG A 36 -1.93 -5.84 -9.83
N ALA A 37 -2.88 -5.97 -8.90
CA ALA A 37 -3.35 -7.26 -8.40
C ALA A 37 -4.39 -7.93 -9.32
N CYS A 38 -5.04 -7.18 -10.21
CA CYS A 38 -6.05 -7.72 -11.13
C CYS A 38 -5.49 -8.27 -12.45
N PHE A 39 -4.21 -8.06 -12.78
CA PHE A 39 -3.56 -8.77 -13.89
C PHE A 39 -3.17 -10.19 -13.44
N SER A 40 -4.02 -11.14 -13.81
CA SER A 40 -4.05 -12.54 -13.38
C SER A 40 -2.85 -13.40 -13.83
N LEU A 41 -2.57 -14.44 -13.03
CA LEU A 41 -1.80 -15.67 -13.27
C LEU A 41 -0.29 -15.58 -13.59
N ILE A 42 0.14 -14.70 -14.49
CA ILE A 42 1.58 -14.55 -14.85
C ILE A 42 2.37 -13.83 -13.73
N ILE A 43 1.67 -13.09 -12.87
CA ILE A 43 2.26 -12.25 -11.83
C ILE A 43 2.74 -13.04 -10.60
N TRP A 44 2.27 -14.27 -10.36
CA TRP A 44 2.71 -15.04 -9.17
C TRP A 44 4.20 -15.41 -9.25
N THR A 45 4.69 -15.82 -10.43
CA THR A 45 6.10 -16.10 -10.67
C THR A 45 6.96 -14.83 -10.74
N LEU A 46 6.43 -13.74 -11.32
CA LEU A 46 7.11 -12.45 -11.37
C LEU A 46 7.13 -11.71 -10.02
N ARG A 47 6.29 -12.09 -9.05
CA ARG A 47 6.25 -11.48 -7.71
C ARG A 47 7.55 -11.68 -6.94
N GLN A 48 8.22 -12.83 -7.10
CA GLN A 48 9.56 -13.06 -6.54
C GLN A 48 10.60 -12.07 -7.11
N ILE A 49 10.53 -11.80 -8.41
CA ILE A 49 11.47 -10.88 -9.10
C ILE A 49 11.15 -9.42 -8.74
N LEU A 50 9.88 -9.07 -8.51
CA LEU A 50 9.46 -7.71 -8.17
C LEU A 50 9.72 -7.34 -6.70
N GLU A 51 9.74 -8.32 -5.79
CA GLU A 51 10.13 -8.13 -4.39
C GLU A 51 11.62 -7.77 -4.27
N ALA A 52 12.48 -8.28 -5.16
CA ALA A 52 13.88 -7.86 -5.28
C ALA A 52 14.03 -6.38 -5.71
N ASN A 53 13.08 -5.85 -6.50
CA ASN A 53 13.04 -4.45 -6.93
C ASN A 53 12.33 -3.51 -5.92
N GLY A 54 12.01 -3.98 -4.71
CA GLY A 54 11.57 -3.14 -3.59
C GLY A 54 10.20 -2.47 -3.74
N LEU A 55 9.40 -2.87 -4.73
CA LEU A 55 8.09 -2.27 -5.04
C LEU A 55 6.89 -3.01 -4.41
N GLY A 56 7.17 -4.02 -3.57
CA GLY A 56 6.15 -4.79 -2.85
C GLY A 56 5.54 -4.03 -1.66
N GLU A 57 4.22 -4.16 -1.47
CA GLU A 57 3.51 -3.52 -0.37
C GLU A 57 4.00 -4.05 0.98
N LYS A 58 4.73 -3.22 1.74
CA LYS A 58 4.98 -3.48 3.17
C LYS A 58 3.63 -3.51 3.88
N GLY A 59 3.29 -4.67 4.46
CA GLY A 59 2.10 -4.86 5.29
C GLY A 59 1.96 -3.73 6.30
N ARG A 60 0.81 -3.04 6.29
CA ARG A 60 0.59 -1.91 7.19
C ARG A 60 0.36 -2.43 8.60
N THR A 61 1.35 -2.26 9.49
CA THR A 61 1.14 -2.44 10.94
C THR A 61 -0.05 -1.62 11.43
N GLY A 62 -0.86 -2.21 12.33
CA GLY A 62 -2.11 -1.62 12.80
C GLY A 62 -1.92 -0.22 13.42
N ARG A 63 -2.93 0.66 13.26
CA ARG A 63 -2.89 2.04 13.77
C ARG A 63 -2.59 2.12 15.27
N LYS A 64 -3.12 1.17 16.06
CA LYS A 64 -2.88 1.04 17.51
C LYS A 64 -1.40 0.83 17.80
N GLN A 65 -0.78 -0.19 17.20
CA GLN A 65 0.64 -0.52 17.39
C GLN A 65 1.58 0.64 17.01
N ARG A 66 1.27 1.36 15.92
CA ARG A 66 2.06 2.54 15.50
C ARG A 66 1.98 3.68 16.51
N LYS A 67 0.78 3.96 17.04
CA LYS A 67 0.56 5.01 18.05
C LYS A 67 1.26 4.67 19.36
N GLU A 68 1.14 3.43 19.83
CA GLU A 68 1.81 2.98 21.04
C GLU A 68 3.34 3.06 20.92
N ARG A 69 3.91 2.64 19.79
CA ARG A 69 5.34 2.77 19.50
C ARG A 69 5.78 4.24 19.57
N LYS A 70 5.06 5.15 18.90
CA LYS A 70 5.35 6.59 18.92
C LYS A 70 5.29 7.15 20.35
N ASN A 71 4.29 6.76 21.13
CA ASN A 71 4.12 7.25 22.50
C ASN A 71 5.23 6.73 23.43
N ARG A 72 5.68 5.47 23.30
CA ARG A 72 6.85 4.95 24.03
C ARG A 72 8.14 5.68 23.65
N MET A 73 8.34 5.96 22.36
CA MET A 73 9.52 6.70 21.87
C MET A 73 9.59 8.15 22.34
N LYS A 74 8.44 8.79 22.60
CA LYS A 74 8.40 10.17 23.14
C LYS A 74 8.86 10.25 24.60
N LYS A 75 8.73 9.16 25.37
CA LYS A 75 9.10 9.10 26.80
C LYS A 75 10.61 8.97 27.05
N VAL A 76 11.37 8.51 26.05
CA VAL A 76 12.82 8.25 26.20
C VAL A 76 13.66 9.28 25.43
N ARG A 77 14.83 9.62 25.98
CA ARG A 77 15.77 10.62 25.44
C ARG A 77 17.17 10.01 25.23
N GLY A 78 18.01 10.68 24.43
CA GLY A 78 19.38 10.24 24.14
C GLY A 78 19.46 8.87 23.45
N THR A 79 20.56 8.15 23.67
CA THR A 79 20.86 6.83 23.08
C THR A 79 19.80 5.77 23.38
N LYS A 80 19.08 5.89 24.52
CA LYS A 80 17.95 5.01 24.88
C LYS A 80 16.79 5.08 23.87
N LYS A 81 16.61 6.21 23.16
CA LYS A 81 15.57 6.37 22.13
C LYS A 81 15.85 5.56 20.86
N ALA A 82 17.12 5.45 20.46
CA ALA A 82 17.53 4.65 19.31
C ALA A 82 17.24 3.15 19.54
N LYS A 83 17.49 2.66 20.77
CA LYS A 83 17.21 1.27 21.16
C LYS A 83 15.71 0.91 21.09
N VAL A 84 14.82 1.81 21.51
CA VAL A 84 13.35 1.60 21.44
C VAL A 84 12.85 1.59 19.99
N GLY A 85 13.48 2.34 19.09
CA GLY A 85 13.19 2.30 17.65
C GLY A 85 13.58 0.97 17.01
N ALA A 86 14.81 0.52 17.27
CA ALA A 86 15.40 -0.69 16.69
C ALA A 86 14.73 -1.99 17.17
N ALA A 87 14.38 -2.10 18.46
CA ALA A 87 13.77 -3.31 19.03
C ALA A 87 12.40 -3.66 18.45
N SER A 88 11.74 -2.72 17.75
CA SER A 88 10.39 -2.90 17.20
C SER A 88 10.33 -3.20 15.70
N GLY A 89 11.50 -3.34 15.05
CA GLY A 89 11.65 -3.72 13.63
C GLY A 89 11.92 -5.21 13.39
N LYS A 90 12.18 -6.00 14.43
CA LYS A 90 12.20 -7.48 14.39
C LYS A 90 10.80 -8.01 14.72
N LYS A 91 9.88 -7.96 13.76
CA LYS A 91 8.67 -8.79 13.70
C LYS A 91 8.04 -8.63 12.32
#